data_AF-A0A1C6P4A8-F1
#
_entry.id   AF-A0A1C6P4A8-F1
#
_cell.length_a   1.000
_cell.length_b   1.000
_cell.length_c   1.000
_cell.angle_alpha   90.00
_cell.angle_beta   90.00
_cell.angle_gamma   90.00
#
_symmetry.space_group_name_H-M   'P 1'
#
loop_
_entity.id
_entity.type
_entity.pdbx_description
1 polymer ?
#
loop_
_entity_poly.entity_id
_entity_poly.type
_entity_poly.pdbx_seq_one_letter_code
_entity_poly.pdbx_strand_id
1 'polypeptide(L)'
;MTEGEAPGPVRFYLACDDIGCPARAVFDLVIDEPPPPIEEDLFAHVLHSSTRAAPYIERQGWTFTRGIGYWCPDCSTPRSRRTAPPRPARRSPVRRRRRDPKGPQGPQ
;
A
#
# COMPACT_ATOMS: atom_id res chain seq x y z
N MET A 1 -13.76 -36.01 5.28
CA MET A 1 -14.87 -35.21 4.72
C MET A 1 -15.40 -34.36 5.85
N THR A 2 -15.12 -33.05 5.89
CA THR A 2 -15.81 -32.14 6.80
C THR A 2 -17.06 -31.66 6.09
N GLU A 3 -18.15 -32.40 6.31
CA GLU A 3 -19.49 -32.05 5.87
C GLU A 3 -19.98 -30.82 6.65
N GLY A 4 -20.28 -29.73 5.95
CA GLY A 4 -21.25 -28.73 6.41
C GLY A 4 -20.74 -27.40 6.98
N GLU A 5 -19.45 -27.22 7.23
CA GLU A 5 -18.95 -25.87 7.59
C GLU A 5 -18.82 -25.04 6.30
N ALA A 6 -19.60 -23.95 6.19
CA ALA A 6 -19.38 -22.99 5.12
C ALA A 6 -17.94 -22.46 5.21
N PRO A 7 -17.19 -22.39 4.09
CA PRO A 7 -15.80 -21.97 4.14
C PRO A 7 -15.69 -20.59 4.78
N GLY A 8 -14.93 -20.52 5.88
CA GLY A 8 -14.68 -19.28 6.59
C GLY A 8 -13.79 -18.33 5.76
N PRO A 9 -13.85 -17.02 6.02
CA PRO A 9 -13.00 -16.07 5.32
C PRO A 9 -11.52 -16.31 5.65
N VAL A 10 -10.69 -16.37 4.61
CA VAL A 10 -9.23 -16.39 4.69
C VAL A 10 -8.72 -14.95 4.67
N ARG A 11 -7.92 -14.57 5.68
CA ARG A 11 -7.27 -13.25 5.73
C ARG A 11 -5.95 -13.27 4.98
N PHE A 12 -5.82 -12.35 4.04
CA PHE A 12 -4.60 -12.09 3.28
C PHE A 12 -3.89 -10.83 3.78
N TYR A 13 -2.57 -10.92 3.80
CA TYR A 13 -1.67 -9.81 4.10
C TYR A 13 -0.77 -9.59 2.89
N LEU A 14 -0.80 -8.37 2.34
CA LEU A 14 0.00 -7.98 1.19
C LEU A 14 0.88 -6.79 1.57
N ALA A 15 2.15 -6.84 1.20
CA ALA A 15 3.10 -5.75 1.36
C ALA A 15 3.69 -5.41 0.00
N CYS A 16 4.04 -4.14 -0.21
CA CYS A 16 4.72 -3.71 -1.42
C CYS A 16 6.20 -4.10 -1.36
N ASP A 17 6.67 -4.82 -2.38
CA ASP A 17 8.06 -5.29 -2.48
C ASP A 17 9.05 -4.22 -2.99
N ASP A 18 8.55 -3.04 -3.37
CA ASP A 18 9.41 -1.89 -3.69
C ASP A 18 10.12 -1.36 -2.43
N ILE A 19 11.45 -1.21 -2.52
CA ILE A 19 12.30 -0.88 -1.38
C ILE A 19 11.88 0.46 -0.76
N GLY A 20 11.51 0.43 0.52
CA GLY A 20 11.13 1.61 1.28
C GLY A 20 9.67 2.05 1.12
N CYS A 21 8.85 1.31 0.36
CA CYS A 21 7.42 1.56 0.29
C CYS A 21 6.69 0.95 1.50
N PRO A 22 5.99 1.75 2.33
CA PRO A 22 5.27 1.23 3.51
C PRO A 22 3.88 0.68 3.16
N ALA A 23 3.50 0.64 1.88
CA ALA A 23 2.16 0.25 1.45
C ALA A 23 1.87 -1.21 1.81
N ARG A 24 0.73 -1.42 2.47
CA ARG A 24 0.21 -2.72 2.88
C ARG A 24 -1.28 -2.79 2.60
N ALA A 25 -1.78 -3.97 2.31
CA ALA A 25 -3.20 -4.26 2.24
C ALA A 25 -3.52 -5.49 3.11
N VAL A 26 -4.65 -5.43 3.79
CA VAL A 26 -5.22 -6.55 4.54
C VAL A 26 -6.65 -6.71 4.05
N PHE A 27 -7.02 -7.92 3.67
CA PHE A 27 -8.36 -8.20 3.18
C PHE A 27 -8.73 -9.65 3.44
N ASP A 28 -10.03 -9.89 3.54
CA ASP A 28 -10.60 -11.20 3.84
C ASP A 28 -11.33 -11.71 2.58
N LEU A 29 -11.08 -12.95 2.18
CA LEU A 29 -11.76 -13.61 1.05
C LEU A 29 -12.31 -14.97 1.47
N VAL A 30 -13.56 -15.23 1.12
CA VAL A 30 -14.13 -16.57 1.19
C VAL A 30 -13.62 -17.35 -0.03
N ILE A 31 -13.04 -18.53 0.21
CA ILE A 31 -12.55 -19.42 -0.83
C ILE A 31 -13.40 -20.69 -0.78
N ASP A 32 -14.27 -20.80 -1.77
CA ASP A 32 -15.34 -21.81 -1.78
C ASP A 32 -14.79 -23.23 -1.98
N GLU A 33 -13.70 -23.32 -2.73
CA GLU A 33 -13.02 -24.57 -3.04
C GLU A 33 -11.92 -24.84 -2.00
N PRO A 34 -11.85 -26.04 -1.40
CA PRO A 34 -10.78 -26.37 -0.48
C PRO A 34 -9.44 -26.54 -1.22
N PRO A 35 -8.30 -26.24 -0.56
CA PRO A 35 -6.99 -26.54 -1.13
C PRO A 35 -6.76 -28.08 -1.20
N PRO A 36 -5.85 -28.55 -2.08
CA PRO A 36 -5.45 -29.96 -2.09
C PRO A 36 -4.82 -30.37 -0.75
N PRO A 37 -4.85 -31.66 -0.37
CA PRO A 37 -4.22 -32.13 0.87
C PRO A 37 -2.72 -31.77 0.92
N ILE A 38 -2.25 -31.34 2.09
CA ILE A 38 -0.84 -30.91 2.29
C ILE A 38 0.11 -32.08 2.02
N GLU A 39 -0.30 -33.28 2.41
CA GLU A 39 0.47 -34.52 2.31
C GLU A 39 0.66 -34.95 0.85
N GLU A 40 -0.24 -34.55 -0.04
CA GLU A 40 -0.19 -34.86 -1.47
C GLU A 40 0.61 -33.81 -2.23
N ASP A 41 0.37 -32.53 -1.96
CA ASP A 41 1.08 -31.42 -2.60
C ASP A 41 1.06 -30.15 -1.74
N LEU A 42 2.11 -29.98 -0.93
CA LEU A 42 2.32 -28.78 -0.12
C LEU A 42 2.34 -27.49 -0.97
N PHE A 43 2.92 -27.56 -2.17
CA PHE A 43 3.08 -26.36 -3.00
C PHE A 43 1.74 -25.92 -3.60
N ALA A 44 0.97 -26.86 -4.14
CA ALA A 44 -0.37 -26.59 -4.62
C ALA A 44 -1.32 -26.16 -3.48
N HIS A 45 -1.16 -26.73 -2.28
CA HIS A 45 -1.94 -26.32 -1.11
C HIS A 45 -1.73 -24.82 -0.79
N VAL A 46 -0.47 -24.39 -0.75
CA VAL A 46 -0.11 -22.98 -0.48
C VAL A 46 -0.52 -22.06 -1.63
N LEU A 47 -0.32 -22.48 -2.88
CA LEU A 47 -0.66 -21.67 -4.04
C LEU A 47 -2.16 -21.50 -4.24
N HIS A 48 -2.98 -22.49 -3.87
CA HIS A 48 -4.43 -22.47 -4.06
C HIS A 48 -5.07 -21.15 -3.62
N SER A 49 -4.81 -20.75 -2.38
CA SER A 49 -5.36 -19.51 -1.81
C SER A 49 -4.84 -18.26 -2.53
N SER A 50 -3.57 -18.27 -2.91
CA SER A 50 -2.93 -17.13 -3.60
C SER A 50 -3.49 -16.93 -5.01
N THR A 51 -3.70 -18.02 -5.75
CA THR A 51 -4.29 -17.99 -7.10
C THR A 51 -5.73 -17.50 -7.07
N ARG A 52 -6.50 -17.86 -6.02
CA ARG A 52 -7.89 -17.37 -5.84
C ARG A 52 -7.94 -15.91 -5.43
N ALA A 53 -6.95 -15.42 -4.68
CA ALA A 53 -6.85 -14.01 -4.30
C ALA A 53 -6.38 -13.10 -5.45
N ALA A 54 -5.63 -13.63 -6.43
CA ALA A 54 -5.00 -12.83 -7.48
C ALA A 54 -5.96 -11.87 -8.21
N PRO A 55 -7.17 -12.28 -8.67
CA PRO A 55 -8.09 -11.36 -9.33
C PRO A 55 -8.58 -10.22 -8.42
N TYR A 56 -8.67 -10.48 -7.11
CA TYR A 56 -9.07 -9.47 -6.14
C TYR A 56 -7.93 -8.47 -5.88
N ILE A 57 -6.70 -8.97 -5.78
CA ILE A 57 -5.48 -8.16 -5.66
C ILE A 57 -5.33 -7.23 -6.88
N GLU A 58 -5.52 -7.76 -8.08
CA GLU A 58 -5.48 -6.98 -9.33
C GLU A 58 -6.55 -5.89 -9.38
N ARG A 59 -7.78 -6.16 -8.92
CA ARG A 59 -8.85 -5.15 -8.84
C ARG A 59 -8.53 -3.99 -7.90
N GLN A 60 -7.70 -4.22 -6.89
CA GLN A 60 -7.19 -3.16 -6.01
C GLN A 60 -6.03 -2.36 -6.63
N GLY A 61 -5.62 -2.68 -7.86
CA GLY A 61 -4.53 -2.02 -8.57
C GLY A 61 -3.14 -2.51 -8.18
N TRP A 62 -3.05 -3.59 -7.40
CA TRP A 62 -1.77 -4.24 -7.13
C TRP A 62 -1.33 -5.04 -8.34
N THR A 63 -0.03 -5.00 -8.64
CA THR A 63 0.54 -5.67 -9.81
C THR A 63 1.61 -6.65 -9.36
N PHE A 64 1.52 -7.90 -9.83
CA PHE A 64 2.60 -8.86 -9.64
C PHE A 64 3.70 -8.67 -10.68
N THR A 65 4.90 -8.32 -10.23
CA THR A 65 6.09 -8.19 -11.07
C THR A 65 6.90 -9.48 -10.98
N ARG A 66 7.01 -10.20 -12.12
CA ARG A 66 7.72 -11.48 -12.19
C ARG A 66 9.15 -11.36 -11.64
N GLY A 67 9.49 -12.22 -10.69
CA GLY A 67 10.81 -12.29 -10.08
C GLY A 67 11.09 -11.24 -9.00
N ILE A 68 10.15 -10.33 -8.71
CA ILE A 68 10.30 -9.29 -7.68
C ILE A 68 9.24 -9.46 -6.59
N GLY A 69 7.96 -9.55 -6.97
CA GLY A 69 6.84 -9.62 -6.04
C GLY A 69 5.70 -8.67 -6.37
N TYR A 70 4.88 -8.33 -5.39
CA TYR A 70 3.71 -7.47 -5.54
C TYR A 70 4.05 -6.01 -5.33
N TRP A 71 3.63 -5.16 -6.27
CA TRP A 71 3.79 -3.72 -6.21
C TRP A 71 2.43 -3.06 -6.02
N CYS A 72 2.37 -2.08 -5.12
CA CYS A 72 1.16 -1.30 -4.89
C CYS A 72 0.81 -0.43 -6.12
N PRO A 73 -0.41 0.13 -6.18
CA PRO A 73 -0.83 0.99 -7.30
C PRO A 73 0.13 2.16 -7.56
N ASP A 74 0.69 2.74 -6.50
CA ASP A 74 1.63 3.86 -6.61
C ASP A 74 2.98 3.43 -7.19
N CYS A 75 3.51 2.29 -6.74
CA CYS A 75 4.82 1.79 -7.19
C CYS A 75 4.75 1.21 -8.60
N SER A 76 3.67 0.48 -8.93
CA SER A 76 3.45 -0.12 -10.25
C SER A 76 3.18 0.90 -11.35
N THR A 77 2.63 2.08 -11.02
CA THR A 77 2.37 3.12 -12.00
C THR A 77 3.68 3.79 -12.46
N PRO A 78 3.97 3.85 -13.78
CA PRO A 78 5.13 4.57 -14.30
C PRO A 78 5.14 6.03 -13.84
N ARG A 79 6.31 6.59 -13.51
CA ARG A 79 6.43 7.98 -13.01
C ARG A 79 5.73 9.01 -13.88
N SER A 80 5.71 8.81 -15.20
CA SER A 80 5.03 9.69 -16.17
C SER A 80 3.50 9.71 -16.03
N ARG A 81 2.92 8.69 -15.38
CA ARG A 81 1.47 8.53 -15.16
C ARG A 81 1.07 8.68 -13.70
N ARG A 82 2.03 8.87 -12.78
CA ARG A 82 1.72 9.11 -11.37
C ARG A 82 1.10 10.49 -11.21
N THR A 83 0.00 10.58 -10.48
CA THR A 83 -0.57 11.86 -10.08
C THR A 83 0.47 12.60 -9.25
N ALA A 84 0.82 13.84 -9.65
CA ALA A 84 1.78 14.62 -8.90
C ALA A 84 1.25 14.84 -7.47
N PRO A 85 2.09 14.63 -6.43
CA PRO A 85 1.66 14.94 -5.08
C PRO A 85 1.27 16.42 -5.00
N PRO A 86 0.27 16.78 -4.16
CA PRO A 86 -0.13 18.16 -4.00
C PRO A 86 1.11 18.98 -3.62
N ARG A 87 1.44 19.95 -4.46
CA ARG A 87 2.60 20.82 -4.25
C ARG A 87 2.38 21.50 -2.90
N PRO A 88 3.32 21.41 -1.94
CA PRO A 88 3.13 22.08 -0.66
C PRO A 88 2.90 23.56 -0.94
N ALA A 89 1.81 24.10 -0.38
CA ALA A 89 1.46 25.50 -0.52
C ALA A 89 2.71 26.32 -0.14
N ARG A 90 3.13 27.19 -1.06
CA ARG A 90 4.27 28.08 -0.89
C ARG A 90 4.10 28.77 0.46
N ARG A 91 4.86 28.37 1.49
CA ARG A 91 4.84 29.05 2.79
C ARG A 91 5.06 30.53 2.49
N SER A 92 4.04 31.35 2.73
CA SER A 92 4.15 32.79 2.57
C SER A 92 5.38 33.25 3.35
N PRO A 93 6.28 34.05 2.74
CA PRO A 93 7.45 34.53 3.46
C PRO A 93 6.94 35.32 4.66
N VAL A 94 7.30 34.85 5.86
CA VAL A 94 7.08 35.58 7.12
C VAL A 94 7.71 36.95 6.91
N ARG A 95 6.86 37.99 6.77
CA ARG A 95 7.32 39.39 6.77
C ARG A 95 8.06 39.59 8.09
N ARG A 96 9.39 39.57 8.04
CA ARG A 96 10.23 40.03 9.14
C ARG A 96 9.80 41.47 9.41
N ARG A 97 9.05 41.70 10.49
CA ARG A 97 8.85 43.04 11.03
C ARG A 97 10.23 43.56 11.39
N ARG A 98 10.79 44.43 10.55
CA ARG A 98 11.94 45.27 10.93
C ARG A 98 11.55 45.94 12.24
N ARG A 99 12.29 45.67 13.31
CA ARG A 99 12.28 46.57 14.47
C ARG A 99 12.99 47.82 13.99
N ASP A 100 12.24 48.92 13.88
CA ASP A 100 12.82 50.25 13.71
C ASP A 100 13.67 50.60 14.93
N PRO A 101 14.94 50.99 14.76
CA PRO A 101 15.72 51.59 15.83
C PRO A 101 15.59 53.11 15.70
N LYS A 102 14.51 53.71 16.22
CA LYS A 102 14.51 55.17 16.37
C LYS A 102 13.52 55.70 17.41
N GLY A 103 14.07 56.34 18.44
CA GLY A 103 13.43 57.39 19.22
C GLY A 103 13.83 57.38 20.70
N PRO A 104 13.95 58.55 21.36
CA PRO A 104 14.75 59.71 20.98
C PRO A 104 15.84 59.99 22.04
N GLN A 105 16.92 60.66 21.63
CA GLN A 105 17.83 61.32 22.57
C GLN A 105 17.09 62.50 23.20
N GLY A 106 16.92 62.49 24.53
CA GLY A 106 16.48 63.65 25.30
C GLY A 106 17.71 64.41 25.83
N PRO A 107 17.69 65.77 25.84
CA PRO A 107 18.83 66.57 26.25
C PRO A 107 18.90 66.73 27.77
N GLN A 108 20.15 66.74 28.26
CA GLN A 108 20.72 67.31 29.51
C GLN A 108 20.01 67.05 30.84
#